data_AF-A0A1V2NSF2-F1
#
_entry.id   AF-A0A1V2NSF2-F1
#
_cell.length_a   1.000
_cell.length_b   1.000
_cell.length_c   1.000
_cell.angle_alpha   90.00
_cell.angle_beta   90.00
_cell.angle_gamma   90.00
#
_symmetry.space_group_name_H-M   'P 1'
#
loop_
_entity.id
_entity.type
_entity.pdbx_description
1 polymer ?
#
loop_
_entity_poly.entity_id
_entity_poly.type
_entity_poly.pdbx_seq_one_letter_code
_entity_poly.pdbx_strand_id
1 'polypeptide(L)'
;MADSTLALDVRKSDGKKAGSVELPAAIFDVKTNIPLIHQVVVAQRAAARQGTHSTKRRGEVSGAGRKPFKQKGTGNARQGSIRAPHMTGGGIVHGPKPRDYGQRTPKKMIAAALLGALSDRARGERLHVVESFGIEGAPSTKAAAAVLTAFGAVKNVLVVIDRDDELTVKSVRNLAYVHVLTYGQLNAYDVLVSDDIVFTKAAYDAFVTSKSGATEEVSA
;
A
#
# COMPACT_ATOMS: atom_id res chain seq x y z
N MET A 1 -24.52 -19.47 2.37
CA MET A 1 -25.61 -19.19 1.40
C MET A 1 -25.14 -18.05 0.51
N ALA A 2 -24.67 -18.22 -0.72
CA ALA A 2 -24.55 -19.39 -1.59
C ALA A 2 -23.10 -19.46 -2.11
N ASP A 3 -22.53 -20.66 -2.21
CA ASP A 3 -21.23 -20.88 -2.86
C ASP A 3 -21.40 -20.75 -4.38
N SER A 4 -21.41 -19.51 -4.90
CA SER A 4 -21.17 -19.31 -6.32
C SER A 4 -19.66 -19.35 -6.55
N THR A 5 -19.14 -20.52 -6.89
CA THR A 5 -17.74 -20.68 -7.33
C THR A 5 -17.63 -20.14 -8.76
N LEU A 6 -17.18 -18.89 -8.88
CA LEU A 6 -16.77 -18.35 -10.17
C LEU A 6 -15.46 -19.04 -10.58
N ALA A 7 -15.37 -19.52 -11.81
CA ALA A 7 -14.15 -20.10 -12.35
C ALA A 7 -13.39 -19.03 -13.15
N LEU A 8 -12.08 -18.92 -12.90
CA LEU A 8 -11.19 -18.03 -13.65
C LEU A 8 -10.24 -18.86 -14.51
N ASP A 9 -10.11 -18.49 -15.78
CA ASP A 9 -9.16 -19.15 -16.68
C ASP A 9 -7.71 -18.79 -16.31
N VAL A 10 -6.87 -19.81 -16.19
CA VAL A 10 -5.41 -19.66 -16.12
C VAL A 10 -4.88 -19.53 -17.54
N ARG A 11 -4.08 -18.51 -17.82
CA ARG A 11 -3.43 -18.34 -19.13
C ARG A 11 -1.94 -18.67 -19.08
N LYS A 12 -1.43 -19.24 -20.17
CA LYS A 12 0.01 -19.38 -20.45
C LYS A 12 0.60 -18.05 -20.94
N SER A 13 1.93 -17.97 -20.98
CA SER A 13 2.67 -16.87 -21.62
C SER A 13 2.20 -16.57 -23.05
N ASP A 14 1.77 -17.61 -23.78
CA ASP A 14 1.31 -17.50 -25.17
C ASP A 14 -0.16 -17.04 -25.29
N GLY A 15 -0.81 -16.69 -24.17
CA GLY A 15 -2.22 -16.29 -24.12
C GLY A 15 -3.22 -17.45 -24.22
N LYS A 16 -2.75 -18.69 -24.42
CA LYS A 16 -3.59 -19.89 -24.45
C LYS A 16 -4.09 -20.26 -23.06
N LYS A 17 -5.28 -20.86 -22.98
CA LYS A 17 -5.82 -21.42 -21.72
C LYS A 17 -4.97 -22.60 -21.26
N ALA A 18 -4.48 -22.54 -20.02
CA ALA A 18 -3.70 -23.57 -19.36
C ALA A 18 -4.58 -24.48 -18.47
N GLY A 19 -5.70 -23.94 -18.00
CA GLY A 19 -6.63 -24.58 -17.08
C GLY A 19 -7.58 -23.54 -16.48
N SER A 20 -8.32 -23.90 -15.43
CA SER A 20 -9.15 -22.98 -14.65
C SER A 20 -8.84 -23.13 -13.17
N VAL A 21 -9.12 -22.07 -12.41
CA VAL A 21 -9.01 -22.03 -10.95
C VAL A 21 -10.32 -21.50 -10.36
N GLU A 22 -10.71 -22.04 -9.22
CA GLU A 22 -11.91 -21.62 -8.51
C GLU A 22 -11.66 -20.34 -7.70
N LEU A 23 -12.63 -19.42 -7.72
CA LEU A 23 -12.67 -18.22 -6.89
C LEU A 23 -13.64 -18.46 -5.73
N PRO A 24 -13.15 -18.69 -4.49
CA PRO A 24 -14.02 -18.86 -3.34
C PRO A 24 -14.83 -17.58 -3.06
N ALA A 25 -16.15 -17.71 -2.95
CA ALA A 25 -17.06 -16.59 -2.72
C ALA A 25 -16.73 -15.81 -1.43
N ALA A 26 -16.24 -16.51 -0.39
CA ALA A 26 -15.82 -15.88 0.86
C ALA A 26 -14.67 -14.87 0.71
N ILE A 27 -13.87 -14.98 -0.36
CA ILE A 27 -12.71 -14.13 -0.61
C ILE A 27 -13.01 -13.10 -1.71
N PHE A 28 -13.68 -13.54 -2.78
CA PHE A 28 -13.86 -12.77 -4.01
C PHE A 28 -15.30 -12.31 -4.28
N ASP A 29 -16.27 -12.63 -3.42
CA ASP A 29 -17.65 -12.13 -3.51
C ASP A 29 -18.15 -11.46 -2.22
N VAL A 30 -17.27 -10.70 -1.56
CA VAL A 30 -17.62 -9.92 -0.38
C VAL A 30 -18.16 -8.55 -0.79
N LYS A 31 -19.31 -8.16 -0.22
CA LYS A 31 -19.90 -6.83 -0.47
C LYS A 31 -18.90 -5.71 -0.16
N THR A 32 -18.64 -4.88 -1.16
CA THR A 32 -17.68 -3.78 -1.06
C THR A 32 -18.21 -2.68 -0.12
N ASN A 33 -17.44 -2.34 0.92
CA ASN A 33 -17.77 -1.30 1.90
C ASN A 33 -16.80 -0.12 1.74
N ILE A 34 -17.25 0.93 1.05
CA ILE A 34 -16.43 2.09 0.69
C ILE A 34 -15.89 2.84 1.93
N PRO A 35 -16.70 3.20 2.95
CA PRO A 35 -16.19 3.84 4.16
C PRO A 35 -15.07 3.05 4.87
N LEU A 36 -15.24 1.73 4.96
CA LEU A 36 -14.26 0.85 5.59
C LEU A 36 -12.95 0.81 4.79
N ILE A 37 -13.05 0.68 3.46
CA ILE A 37 -11.89 0.72 2.57
C ILE A 37 -11.16 2.06 2.68
N HIS A 38 -11.90 3.18 2.65
CA HIS A 38 -11.35 4.51 2.81
C HIS A 38 -10.56 4.64 4.12
N GLN A 39 -11.12 4.20 5.25
CA GLN A 39 -10.44 4.28 6.55
C GLN A 39 -9.13 3.48 6.57
N VAL A 40 -9.12 2.26 6.02
CA VAL A 40 -7.92 1.42 5.96
C VAL A 40 -6.85 2.04 5.06
N VAL A 41 -7.24 2.55 3.89
CA VAL A 41 -6.32 3.21 2.96
C VAL A 41 -5.73 4.48 3.56
N VAL A 42 -6.54 5.30 4.23
CA VAL A 42 -6.05 6.50 4.93
C VAL A 42 -5.05 6.12 6.03
N ALA A 43 -5.33 5.07 6.81
CA ALA A 43 -4.41 4.58 7.84
C ALA A 43 -3.08 4.07 7.23
N GLN A 44 -3.13 3.32 6.12
CA GLN A 44 -1.94 2.86 5.39
C GLN A 44 -1.11 4.04 4.87
N ARG A 45 -1.75 5.01 4.22
CA ARG A 45 -1.07 6.22 3.73
C ARG A 45 -0.54 7.09 4.86
N ALA A 46 -1.18 7.09 6.03
CA ALA A 46 -0.69 7.80 7.20
C ALA A 46 0.56 7.11 7.79
N ALA A 47 0.56 5.78 7.90
CA ALA A 47 1.72 5.01 8.35
C ALA A 47 2.94 5.14 7.42
N ALA A 48 2.73 5.33 6.12
CA ALA A 48 3.81 5.60 5.17
C ALA A 48 4.47 6.99 5.33
N ARG A 49 3.86 7.92 6.09
CA ARG A 49 4.42 9.27 6.31
C ARG A 49 5.49 9.24 7.39
N GLN A 50 6.72 9.58 7.01
CA GLN A 50 7.88 9.56 7.92
C GLN A 50 7.85 10.63 9.03
N GLY A 51 7.17 11.76 8.81
CA GLY A 51 6.99 12.78 9.85
C GLY A 51 8.26 13.51 10.32
N THR A 52 9.31 13.59 9.50
CA THR A 52 10.65 14.14 9.86
C THR A 52 10.76 15.67 9.87
N HIS A 53 9.63 16.38 9.94
CA HIS A 53 9.63 17.85 10.00
C HIS A 53 9.92 18.36 11.41
N SER A 54 10.78 19.37 11.52
CA SER A 54 11.08 20.02 12.80
C SER A 54 11.36 21.50 12.60
N THR A 55 10.95 22.30 13.58
CA THR A 55 11.27 23.72 13.69
C THR A 55 11.88 24.01 15.05
N LYS A 56 12.73 25.04 15.11
CA LYS A 56 13.33 25.47 16.38
C LYS A 56 12.34 26.30 17.18
N ARG A 57 11.99 25.81 18.37
CA ARG A 57 11.26 26.57 19.39
C ARG A 57 12.18 27.64 19.97
N ARG A 58 11.60 28.61 20.68
CA ARG A 58 12.35 29.70 21.35
C ARG A 58 13.57 29.23 22.16
N GLY A 59 13.46 28.09 22.86
CA GLY A 59 14.56 27.52 23.65
C GLY A 59 15.67 26.85 22.83
N GLU A 60 15.36 26.41 21.61
CA GLU A 60 16.27 25.68 20.72
C GLU A 60 17.01 26.62 19.74
N VAL A 61 16.53 27.85 19.57
CA VAL A 61 17.18 28.88 18.77
C VAL A 61 18.42 29.41 19.51
N SER A 62 19.55 29.52 18.79
CA SER A 62 20.78 30.10 19.34
C SER A 62 20.62 31.60 19.57
N GLY A 63 21.17 32.11 20.66
CA GLY A 63 21.14 33.54 21.00
C GLY A 63 21.28 33.80 22.48
N ALA A 64 21.35 35.08 22.86
CA ALA A 64 21.53 35.49 24.24
C ALA A 64 20.34 35.08 25.13
N GLY A 65 20.64 34.45 26.28
CA GLY A 65 19.70 34.21 27.37
C GLY A 65 19.49 35.43 28.28
N ARG A 66 20.27 36.50 28.08
CA ARG A 66 20.18 37.74 28.84
C ARG A 66 19.02 38.61 28.34
N LYS A 67 18.38 39.31 29.26
CA LYS A 67 17.40 40.34 28.95
C LYS A 67 18.05 41.49 28.14
N PRO A 68 17.47 41.94 27.01
CA PRO A 68 18.09 42.93 26.15
C PRO A 68 18.37 44.28 26.85
N PHE A 69 17.45 44.74 27.69
CA PHE A 69 17.57 46.00 28.44
C PHE A 69 16.75 45.98 29.75
N LYS A 70 16.89 47.03 30.56
CA LYS A 70 16.19 47.17 31.87
C LYS A 70 14.67 47.13 31.70
N GLN A 71 13.93 46.68 32.72
CA GLN A 71 12.47 46.49 32.65
C GLN A 71 11.67 47.79 32.43
N LYS A 72 12.20 48.93 32.89
CA LYS A 72 11.59 50.27 32.79
C LYS A 72 12.70 51.30 32.54
N GLY A 73 12.33 52.51 32.09
CA GLY A 73 13.22 53.65 31.93
C GLY A 73 13.91 53.79 30.58
N THR A 74 13.56 52.97 29.57
CA THR A 74 14.20 52.97 28.25
C THR A 74 13.33 53.52 27.11
N GLY A 75 12.05 53.81 27.34
CA GLY A 75 11.09 54.23 26.30
C GLY A 75 10.64 53.12 25.32
N ASN A 76 11.40 52.02 25.23
CA ASN A 76 11.10 50.88 24.37
C ASN A 76 10.00 49.97 24.92
N ALA A 77 9.33 49.22 24.03
CA ALA A 77 8.44 48.13 24.41
C ALA A 77 9.16 47.09 25.28
N ARG A 78 8.48 46.49 26.25
CA ARG A 78 9.09 45.54 27.18
C ARG A 78 9.51 44.26 26.46
N GLN A 79 10.79 43.91 26.52
CA GLN A 79 11.33 42.69 25.93
C GLN A 79 12.03 41.81 26.97
N GLY A 80 11.72 40.51 26.93
CA GLY A 80 12.33 39.51 27.81
C GLY A 80 13.53 38.79 27.20
N SER A 81 13.58 38.67 25.87
CA SER A 81 14.62 37.94 25.15
C SER A 81 14.63 38.34 23.67
N ILE A 82 15.78 38.30 23.03
CA ILE A 82 15.91 38.51 21.58
C ILE A 82 15.36 37.34 20.73
N ARG A 83 15.10 36.18 21.36
CA ARG A 83 14.61 34.95 20.70
C ARG A 83 13.08 34.82 20.72
N ALA A 84 12.38 35.89 21.11
CA ALA A 84 10.92 35.87 21.21
C ALA A 84 10.27 35.72 19.82
N PRO A 85 9.08 35.10 19.71
CA PRO A 85 8.48 34.76 18.41
C PRO A 85 8.16 35.95 17.50
N HIS A 86 7.86 37.11 18.08
CA HIS A 86 7.59 38.34 17.32
C HIS A 86 8.87 39.03 16.81
N MET A 87 10.05 38.56 17.23
CA MET A 87 11.34 39.09 16.77
C MET A 87 11.81 38.34 15.53
N THR A 88 12.50 39.05 14.64
CA THR A 88 13.17 38.44 13.49
C THR A 88 14.23 37.46 13.96
N GLY A 89 14.27 36.25 13.37
CA GLY A 89 15.12 35.16 13.85
C GLY A 89 14.68 34.54 15.19
N GLY A 90 13.52 34.93 15.72
CA GLY A 90 12.90 34.32 16.90
C GLY A 90 12.44 32.89 16.68
N GLY A 91 12.14 32.19 17.78
CA GLY A 91 11.64 30.81 17.71
C GLY A 91 10.16 30.72 17.30
N ILE A 92 9.80 29.62 16.64
CA ILE A 92 8.43 29.35 16.19
C ILE A 92 7.62 28.74 17.35
N VAL A 93 6.41 29.27 17.61
CA VAL A 93 5.55 28.82 18.73
C VAL A 93 4.88 27.48 18.43
N HIS A 94 4.04 27.45 17.39
CA HIS A 94 3.29 26.25 16.98
C HIS A 94 3.82 25.73 15.64
N GLY A 95 5.12 25.44 15.62
CA GLY A 95 5.76 24.87 14.44
C GLY A 95 5.69 23.34 14.42
N PRO A 96 5.89 22.74 13.24
CA PRO A 96 5.97 21.29 13.09
C PRO A 96 7.06 20.69 13.99
N LYS A 97 6.76 19.53 14.58
CA LYS A 97 7.69 18.69 15.32
C LYS A 97 7.62 17.24 14.82
N PRO A 98 8.72 16.48 14.92
CA PRO A 98 8.71 15.10 14.47
C PRO A 98 7.66 14.30 15.22
N ARG A 99 6.82 13.58 14.48
CA ARG A 99 5.74 12.77 15.05
C ARG A 99 5.44 11.58 14.16
N ASP A 100 4.97 10.51 14.79
CA ASP A 100 4.38 9.38 14.09
C ASP A 100 2.95 9.73 13.64
N TYR A 101 2.61 9.30 12.44
CA TYR A 101 1.29 9.44 11.82
C TYR A 101 0.51 8.12 11.81
N GLY A 102 1.13 7.02 12.27
CA GLY A 102 0.52 5.70 12.35
C GLY A 102 -0.77 5.69 13.16
N GLN A 103 -1.78 4.97 12.65
CA GLN A 103 -3.08 4.79 13.28
C GLN A 103 -3.33 3.31 13.49
N ARG A 104 -3.88 2.94 14.66
CA ARG A 104 -4.22 1.54 14.95
C ARG A 104 -5.54 1.19 14.29
N THR A 105 -5.50 0.27 13.33
CA THR A 105 -6.68 -0.29 12.66
C THR A 105 -6.90 -1.75 13.10
N PRO A 106 -8.12 -2.15 13.50
CA PRO A 106 -8.42 -3.54 13.85
C PRO A 106 -8.11 -4.51 12.71
N LYS A 107 -7.55 -5.69 13.03
CA LYS A 107 -7.15 -6.71 12.04
C LYS A 107 -8.30 -7.13 11.12
N LYS A 108 -9.50 -7.32 11.68
CA LYS A 108 -10.71 -7.68 10.92
C LYS A 108 -11.10 -6.61 9.89
N MET A 109 -10.90 -5.32 10.21
CA MET A 109 -11.16 -4.24 9.27
C MET A 109 -10.18 -4.25 8.10
N ILE A 110 -8.88 -4.47 8.38
CA ILE A 110 -7.86 -4.55 7.34
C ILE A 110 -8.14 -5.72 6.40
N ALA A 111 -8.47 -6.89 6.95
CA ALA A 111 -8.83 -8.07 6.18
C ALA A 111 -10.08 -7.82 5.32
N ALA A 112 -11.16 -7.29 5.90
CA ALA A 112 -12.39 -7.00 5.18
C ALA A 112 -12.20 -5.96 4.06
N ALA A 113 -11.32 -4.96 4.26
CA ALA A 113 -10.99 -3.96 3.24
C ALA A 113 -10.33 -4.61 2.02
N LEU A 114 -9.35 -5.51 2.26
CA LEU A 114 -8.67 -6.23 1.19
C LEU A 114 -9.63 -7.12 0.41
N LEU A 115 -10.46 -7.92 1.11
CA LEU A 115 -11.43 -8.81 0.46
C LEU A 115 -12.46 -8.02 -0.34
N GLY A 116 -12.98 -6.91 0.20
CA GLY A 116 -13.93 -6.05 -0.51
C GLY A 116 -13.33 -5.40 -1.76
N ALA A 117 -12.04 -5.08 -1.75
CA ALA A 117 -11.33 -4.51 -2.90
C ALA A 117 -11.01 -5.58 -3.96
N LEU A 118 -10.61 -6.79 -3.56
CA LEU A 118 -10.42 -7.92 -4.49
C LEU A 118 -11.75 -8.36 -5.12
N SER A 119 -12.84 -8.36 -4.35
CA SER A 119 -14.17 -8.69 -4.86
C SER A 119 -14.65 -7.69 -5.91
N ASP A 120 -14.34 -6.41 -5.73
CA ASP A 120 -14.62 -5.38 -6.74
C ASP A 120 -13.86 -5.63 -8.05
N ARG A 121 -12.57 -5.99 -7.96
CA ARG A 121 -11.75 -6.34 -9.13
C ARG A 121 -12.21 -7.62 -9.82
N ALA A 122 -12.64 -8.62 -9.06
CA ALA A 122 -13.20 -9.85 -9.59
C ALA A 122 -14.51 -9.59 -10.37
N ARG A 123 -15.44 -8.80 -9.80
CA ARG A 123 -16.69 -8.40 -10.50
C ARG A 123 -16.45 -7.57 -11.75
N GLY A 124 -15.37 -6.79 -11.77
CA GLY A 124 -14.96 -6.01 -12.94
C GLY A 124 -14.21 -6.80 -14.02
N GLU A 125 -14.05 -8.12 -13.86
CA GLU A 125 -13.26 -9.00 -14.75
C GLU A 125 -11.78 -8.57 -14.89
N ARG A 126 -11.25 -7.86 -13.88
CA ARG A 126 -9.89 -7.30 -13.86
C ARG A 126 -8.88 -8.14 -13.09
N LEU A 127 -9.26 -9.37 -12.79
CA LEU A 127 -8.45 -10.35 -12.11
C LEU A 127 -7.99 -11.38 -13.13
N HIS A 128 -6.69 -11.60 -13.22
CA HIS A 128 -6.08 -12.53 -14.16
C HIS A 128 -5.13 -13.47 -13.43
N VAL A 129 -5.11 -14.74 -13.84
CA VAL A 129 -4.17 -15.74 -13.33
C VAL A 129 -3.33 -16.26 -14.48
N VAL A 130 -2.02 -16.26 -14.28
CA VAL A 130 -1.03 -16.69 -15.27
C VAL A 130 -0.23 -17.84 -14.69
N GLU A 131 0.03 -18.87 -15.48
CA GLU A 131 0.87 -19.99 -15.06
C GLU A 131 2.31 -19.53 -14.82
N SER A 132 2.88 -18.82 -15.80
CA SER A 132 4.19 -18.19 -15.73
C SER A 132 4.30 -17.05 -16.76
N PHE A 133 5.26 -16.15 -16.56
CA PHE A 133 5.55 -15.07 -17.52
C PHE A 133 6.41 -15.52 -18.72
N GLY A 134 6.58 -16.84 -18.94
CA GLY A 134 7.41 -17.37 -20.03
C GLY A 134 8.90 -17.06 -19.87
N ILE A 135 9.36 -16.94 -18.63
CA ILE A 135 10.74 -16.61 -18.28
C ILE A 135 11.50 -17.93 -18.05
N GLU A 136 12.20 -18.42 -19.06
CA GLU A 136 13.01 -19.63 -18.97
C GLU A 136 14.48 -19.27 -18.71
N GLY A 137 15.00 -19.66 -17.54
CA GLY A 137 16.43 -19.59 -17.19
C GLY A 137 17.02 -18.20 -16.93
N ALA A 138 16.51 -17.12 -17.54
CA ALA A 138 17.04 -15.77 -17.40
C ALA A 138 15.95 -14.69 -17.36
N PRO A 139 16.06 -13.67 -16.48
CA PRO A 139 15.09 -12.57 -16.41
C PRO A 139 14.97 -11.80 -17.74
N SER A 140 13.73 -11.57 -18.20
CA SER A 140 13.45 -10.86 -19.45
C SER A 140 12.24 -9.93 -19.31
N THR A 141 12.51 -8.63 -19.28
CA THR A 141 11.48 -7.58 -19.21
C THR A 141 10.60 -7.55 -20.47
N LYS A 142 11.18 -7.84 -21.63
CA LYS A 142 10.48 -7.88 -22.92
C LYS A 142 9.43 -9.00 -22.95
N ALA A 143 9.78 -10.19 -22.45
CA ALA A 143 8.84 -11.31 -22.37
C ALA A 143 7.68 -10.98 -21.42
N ALA A 144 8.00 -10.47 -20.21
CA ALA A 144 6.98 -10.08 -19.24
C ALA A 144 6.05 -8.98 -19.75
N ALA A 145 6.59 -7.96 -20.45
CA ALA A 145 5.79 -6.90 -21.05
C ALA A 145 4.84 -7.44 -22.13
N ALA A 146 5.29 -8.37 -22.99
CA ALA A 146 4.44 -8.96 -24.02
C ALA A 146 3.25 -9.71 -23.40
N VAL A 147 3.50 -10.50 -22.36
CA VAL A 147 2.45 -11.20 -21.61
C VAL A 147 1.46 -10.21 -21.02
N LEU A 148 1.92 -9.15 -20.34
CA LEU A 148 1.06 -8.14 -19.74
C LEU A 148 0.21 -7.38 -20.77
N THR A 149 0.78 -7.02 -21.91
CA THR A 149 0.04 -6.33 -22.98
C THR A 149 -1.05 -7.20 -23.62
N ALA A 150 -0.92 -8.54 -23.55
CA ALA A 150 -1.95 -9.45 -24.04
C ALA A 150 -3.23 -9.44 -23.18
N PHE A 151 -3.17 -8.92 -21.95
CA PHE A 151 -4.33 -8.81 -21.06
C PHE A 151 -5.16 -7.54 -21.27
N GLY A 152 -4.64 -6.53 -21.99
CA GLY A 152 -5.40 -5.32 -22.34
C GLY A 152 -4.57 -4.04 -22.33
N ALA A 153 -5.26 -2.90 -22.39
CA ALA A 153 -4.63 -1.58 -22.33
C ALA A 153 -4.22 -1.26 -20.88
N VAL A 154 -2.99 -1.66 -20.54
CA VAL A 154 -2.48 -1.65 -19.18
C VAL A 154 -2.06 -0.24 -18.73
N LYS A 155 -2.78 0.36 -17.77
CA LYS A 155 -2.36 1.63 -17.14
C LYS A 155 -1.59 1.42 -15.85
N ASN A 156 -2.17 0.69 -14.90
CA ASN A 156 -1.52 0.29 -13.65
C ASN A 156 -1.84 -1.17 -13.36
N VAL A 157 -0.83 -2.03 -13.28
CA VAL A 157 -0.98 -3.45 -12.95
C VAL A 157 -0.30 -3.79 -11.65
N LEU A 158 -1.01 -4.57 -10.82
CA LEU A 158 -0.44 -5.25 -9.68
C LEU A 158 -0.09 -6.69 -10.07
N VAL A 159 1.19 -7.04 -10.06
CA VAL A 159 1.63 -8.42 -10.21
C VAL A 159 1.84 -9.02 -8.81
N VAL A 160 1.12 -10.10 -8.52
CA VAL A 160 1.22 -10.84 -7.27
C VAL A 160 1.94 -12.15 -7.51
N ILE A 161 3.04 -12.34 -6.78
CA ILE A 161 3.96 -13.46 -6.94
C ILE A 161 4.17 -14.22 -5.62
N ASP A 162 4.81 -15.37 -5.73
CA ASP A 162 5.38 -16.07 -4.59
C ASP A 162 6.70 -15.39 -4.16
N ARG A 163 7.12 -15.62 -2.91
CA ARG A 163 8.29 -14.97 -2.31
C ARG A 163 9.59 -15.39 -2.98
N ASP A 164 9.66 -16.63 -3.44
CA ASP A 164 10.88 -17.24 -3.99
C ASP A 164 11.03 -17.03 -5.51
N ASP A 165 10.06 -16.38 -6.16
CA ASP A 165 10.08 -16.12 -7.61
C ASP A 165 10.90 -14.88 -7.99
N GLU A 166 12.23 -14.96 -7.82
CA GLU A 166 13.13 -13.86 -8.15
C GLU A 166 13.17 -13.53 -9.64
N LEU A 167 12.97 -14.52 -10.52
CA LEU A 167 13.03 -14.35 -11.96
C LEU A 167 11.91 -13.45 -12.45
N THR A 168 10.69 -13.67 -11.94
CA THR A 168 9.55 -12.80 -12.23
C THR A 168 9.79 -11.40 -11.67
N VAL A 169 10.20 -11.24 -10.39
CA VAL A 169 10.51 -9.92 -9.80
C VAL A 169 11.46 -9.11 -10.68
N LYS A 170 12.59 -9.72 -11.08
CA LYS A 170 13.62 -9.06 -11.89
C LYS A 170 13.10 -8.67 -13.27
N SER A 171 12.15 -9.43 -13.81
CA SER A 171 11.58 -9.21 -15.14
C SER A 171 10.48 -8.15 -15.16
N VAL A 172 9.69 -7.98 -14.10
CA VAL A 172 8.59 -6.99 -14.07
C VAL A 172 8.95 -5.66 -13.39
N ARG A 173 9.93 -5.63 -12.47
CA ARG A 173 10.23 -4.42 -11.66
C ARG A 173 10.64 -3.17 -12.43
N ASN A 174 11.07 -3.31 -13.69
CA ASN A 174 11.51 -2.18 -14.51
C ASN A 174 10.35 -1.50 -15.26
N LEU A 175 9.17 -2.10 -15.29
CA LEU A 175 8.02 -1.56 -16.01
C LEU A 175 7.33 -0.49 -15.15
N ALA A 176 7.26 0.74 -15.64
CA ALA A 176 6.76 1.89 -14.87
C ALA A 176 5.30 1.78 -14.42
N TYR A 177 4.48 1.01 -15.16
CA TYR A 177 3.07 0.77 -14.87
C TYR A 177 2.83 -0.47 -13.99
N VAL A 178 3.89 -1.17 -13.56
CA VAL A 178 3.77 -2.41 -12.80
C VAL A 178 4.24 -2.19 -11.37
N HIS A 179 3.40 -2.59 -10.43
CA HIS A 179 3.77 -2.77 -9.04
C HIS A 179 3.83 -4.27 -8.72
N VAL A 180 4.82 -4.71 -7.96
CA VAL A 180 5.07 -6.13 -7.68
C VAL A 180 4.98 -6.35 -6.18
N LEU A 181 4.18 -7.33 -5.76
CA LEU A 181 4.05 -7.74 -4.37
C LEU A 181 4.08 -9.24 -4.23
N THR A 182 4.53 -9.70 -3.07
CA THR A 182 4.30 -11.09 -2.66
C THR A 182 2.87 -11.25 -2.15
N TYR A 183 2.29 -12.44 -2.28
CA TYR A 183 0.91 -12.69 -1.80
C TYR A 183 0.72 -12.37 -0.30
N GLY A 184 1.78 -12.53 0.51
CA GLY A 184 1.76 -12.20 1.95
C GLY A 184 1.74 -10.70 2.27
N GLN A 185 2.16 -9.85 1.33
CA GLN A 185 2.17 -8.39 1.46
C GLN A 185 0.99 -7.71 0.76
N LEU A 186 0.07 -8.49 0.19
CA LEU A 186 -1.09 -7.98 -0.51
C LEU A 186 -1.95 -7.11 0.42
N ASN A 187 -2.23 -5.88 -0.01
CA ASN A 187 -2.92 -4.88 0.79
C ASN A 187 -3.96 -4.11 -0.02
N ALA A 188 -4.88 -3.43 0.68
CA ALA A 188 -5.99 -2.72 0.04
C ALA A 188 -5.56 -1.52 -0.81
N TYR A 189 -4.50 -0.78 -0.43
CA TYR A 189 -4.04 0.38 -1.19
C TYR A 189 -3.53 -0.02 -2.58
N ASP A 190 -2.65 -1.00 -2.66
CA ASP A 190 -2.04 -1.42 -3.93
C ASP A 190 -3.07 -2.05 -4.88
N VAL A 191 -4.05 -2.78 -4.33
CA VAL A 191 -5.20 -3.32 -5.08
C VAL A 191 -6.05 -2.20 -5.70
N LEU A 192 -6.21 -1.07 -5.02
CA LEU A 192 -7.03 0.06 -5.49
C LEU A 192 -6.32 0.97 -6.48
N VAL A 193 -5.01 1.16 -6.32
CA VAL A 193 -4.17 1.95 -7.24
C VAL A 193 -4.05 1.26 -8.59
N SER A 194 -4.03 -0.08 -8.59
CA SER A 194 -3.98 -0.87 -9.82
C SER A 194 -5.35 -1.09 -10.43
N ASP A 195 -5.39 -1.01 -11.76
CA ASP A 195 -6.58 -1.28 -12.56
C ASP A 195 -6.80 -2.79 -12.67
N ASP A 196 -5.77 -3.52 -13.06
CA ASP A 196 -5.79 -4.98 -13.21
C ASP A 196 -4.80 -5.66 -12.25
N ILE A 197 -5.17 -6.86 -11.82
CA ILE A 197 -4.37 -7.68 -10.90
C ILE A 197 -4.04 -8.99 -11.57
N VAL A 198 -2.75 -9.29 -11.63
CA VAL A 198 -2.21 -10.49 -12.28
C VAL A 198 -1.53 -11.35 -11.21
N PHE A 199 -2.11 -12.51 -10.93
CA PHE A 199 -1.52 -13.51 -10.04
C PHE A 199 -0.72 -14.53 -10.84
N THR A 200 0.42 -14.97 -10.32
CA THR A 200 0.96 -16.28 -10.73
C THR A 200 0.13 -17.39 -10.09
N LYS A 201 -0.03 -18.52 -10.78
CA LYS A 201 -0.83 -19.64 -10.27
C LYS A 201 -0.38 -20.08 -8.87
N ALA A 202 0.93 -20.22 -8.67
CA ALA A 202 1.51 -20.57 -7.37
C ALA A 202 1.14 -19.55 -6.27
N ALA A 203 1.21 -18.25 -6.58
CA ALA A 203 0.86 -17.20 -5.64
C ALA A 203 -0.65 -17.17 -5.32
N TYR A 204 -1.49 -17.45 -6.31
CA TYR A 204 -2.94 -17.54 -6.13
C TYR A 204 -3.31 -18.69 -5.19
N ASP A 205 -2.77 -19.89 -5.45
CA ASP A 205 -3.07 -21.09 -4.65
C ASP A 205 -2.58 -20.90 -3.20
N ALA A 206 -1.39 -20.34 -3.02
CA ALA A 206 -0.86 -19.99 -1.69
C ALA A 206 -1.72 -18.93 -0.98
N PHE A 207 -2.18 -17.90 -1.71
CA PHE A 207 -3.05 -16.87 -1.16
C PHE A 207 -4.37 -17.44 -0.68
N VAL A 208 -5.06 -18.24 -1.50
CA VAL A 208 -6.33 -18.86 -1.15
C VAL A 208 -6.17 -19.78 0.07
N THR A 209 -5.13 -20.62 0.07
CA THR A 209 -4.81 -21.50 1.21
C THR A 209 -4.58 -20.72 2.51
N SER A 210 -3.86 -19.59 2.43
CA SER A 210 -3.59 -18.75 3.61
C SER A 210 -4.85 -18.11 4.21
N LYS A 211 -5.92 -17.95 3.42
CA LYS A 211 -7.17 -17.33 3.85
C LYS A 211 -8.22 -18.36 4.28
N SER A 212 -8.25 -19.53 3.66
CA SER A 212 -9.13 -20.63 4.08
C SER A 212 -8.65 -21.27 5.39
N GLY A 213 -7.35 -21.49 5.56
CA GLY A 213 -6.77 -22.11 6.75
C GLY A 213 -6.93 -21.29 8.05
N ALA A 214 -7.27 -20.00 7.97
CA ALA A 214 -7.58 -19.18 9.15
C ALA A 214 -8.98 -19.47 9.76
N THR A 215 -9.77 -20.33 9.13
CA THR A 215 -11.12 -20.72 9.59
C THR A 215 -11.11 -22.04 10.38
N GLU A 216 -10.07 -22.86 10.24
CA GLU A 216 -9.84 -24.03 11.09
C GLU A 216 -8.99 -23.60 12.30
N GLU A 217 -9.47 -23.85 13.52
CA GLU A 217 -8.86 -23.53 14.84
C GLU A 217 -8.99 -22.04 15.27
N VAL A 218 -9.79 -21.70 16.29
CA VAL A 218 -9.60 -22.08 17.70
C VAL A 218 -10.95 -22.45 18.35
N SER A 219 -11.20 -23.74 18.51
CA SER A 219 -12.12 -24.27 19.53
C SER A 219 -11.29 -24.89 20.64
N ALA A 220 -11.00 -24.09 21.66
CA ALA A 220 -10.54 -24.52 22.98
C ALA A 220 -10.97 -23.47 24.00
#